data_AF-A0A3N2BC70-F1
#
_entry.id   AF-A0A3N2BC70-F1
#
_cell.length_a   1.000
_cell.length_b   1.000
_cell.length_c   1.000
_cell.angle_alpha   90.00
_cell.angle_beta   90.00
_cell.angle_gamma   90.00
#
_symmetry.space_group_name_H-M   'P 1'
#
loop_
_entity.id
_entity.type
_entity.pdbx_description
1 polymer ?
#
loop_
_entity_poly.entity_id
_entity_poly.type
_entity_poly.pdbx_seq_one_letter_code
_entity_poly.pdbx_strand_id
1 'polypeptide(L)'
;MKQFTLNHGGTDLVVEVDQGALFWYRVRLVSDDEVVDQRNLFFGKTRLRSPRPRPAVVEVKAGIFGVKKAWLLEGDRKVRFIKG
;
A
#
# COMPACT_ATOMS: atom_id res chain seq x y z
N MET A 1 -10.82 -0.75 9.34
CA MET A 1 -9.99 -0.84 8.13
C MET A 1 -9.64 0.55 7.64
N LYS A 2 -8.40 0.82 7.20
CA LYS A 2 -7.99 2.09 6.57
C LYS A 2 -7.63 1.82 5.11
N GLN A 3 -7.97 2.74 4.22
CA GLN A 3 -7.65 2.63 2.81
C GLN A 3 -6.89 3.87 2.32
N PHE A 4 -6.00 3.64 1.35
CA PHE A 4 -5.34 4.70 0.60
C PHE A 4 -5.51 4.40 -0.88
N THR A 5 -5.91 5.38 -1.67
CA THR A 5 -6.19 5.22 -3.10
C THR A 5 -5.27 6.08 -3.95
N LEU A 6 -4.93 5.58 -5.13
CA LEU A 6 -4.18 6.31 -6.15
C LEU A 6 -4.63 5.82 -7.52
N ASN A 7 -5.18 6.72 -8.33
CA ASN A 7 -5.34 6.45 -9.75
C ASN A 7 -4.00 6.67 -10.46
N HIS A 8 -3.50 5.64 -11.13
CA HIS A 8 -2.22 5.67 -11.82
C HIS A 8 -2.33 4.95 -13.17
N GLY A 9 -2.11 5.67 -14.27
CA GLY A 9 -2.19 5.09 -15.61
C GLY A 9 -3.55 4.48 -15.95
N GLY A 10 -4.64 5.04 -15.42
CA GLY A 10 -6.00 4.51 -15.59
C GLY A 10 -6.34 3.30 -14.73
N THR A 11 -5.47 2.92 -13.79
CA THR A 11 -5.69 1.85 -12.82
C THR A 11 -5.86 2.43 -11.43
N ASP A 12 -6.87 1.96 -10.69
CA ASP A 12 -7.01 2.30 -9.28
C ASP A 12 -6.18 1.34 -8.44
N LEU A 13 -5.13 1.88 -7.83
CA LEU A 13 -4.34 1.19 -6.83
C LEU A 13 -4.93 1.52 -5.45
N VAL A 14 -5.28 0.48 -4.70
CA VAL A 14 -5.78 0.63 -3.33
C VAL A 14 -4.88 -0.09 -2.36
N VAL A 15 -4.40 0.62 -1.34
CA VAL A 15 -3.69 0.04 -0.20
C VAL A 15 -4.68 -0.09 0.94
N GLU A 16 -5.03 -1.33 1.27
CA GLU A 16 -5.85 -1.62 2.43
C GLU A 16 -4.98 -1.96 3.64
N VAL A 17 -5.36 -1.45 4.79
CA VAL A 17 -4.68 -1.68 6.06
C VAL A 17 -5.69 -2.16 7.09
N ASP A 18 -5.44 -3.35 7.59
CA ASP A 18 -6.14 -3.94 8.72
C ASP A 18 -5.19 -4.08 9.92
N GLN A 19 -5.68 -3.75 11.11
CA GLN A 19 -4.89 -3.84 12.33
C GLN A 19 -5.25 -5.12 13.08
N GLY A 20 -4.34 -6.09 13.08
CA GLY A 20 -4.56 -7.37 13.76
C GLY A 20 -4.18 -7.32 15.25
N ALA A 21 -3.07 -6.66 15.59
CA ALA A 21 -2.60 -6.50 16.97
C ALA A 21 -1.82 -5.18 17.14
N LEU A 22 -1.35 -4.89 18.36
CA LEU A 22 -0.52 -3.71 18.59
C LEU A 22 0.76 -3.77 17.74
N PHE A 23 0.98 -2.73 16.93
CA PHE A 23 2.07 -2.61 15.96
C PHE A 23 2.09 -3.63 14.80
N TRP A 24 1.09 -4.50 14.70
CA TRP A 24 0.96 -5.47 13.64
C TRP A 24 -0.18 -5.11 12.69
N TYR A 25 0.19 -4.79 11.45
CA TYR A 25 -0.74 -4.41 10.41
C TYR A 25 -0.67 -5.42 9.27
N ARG A 26 -1.84 -5.86 8.78
CA ARG A 26 -1.95 -6.54 7.50
C ARG A 26 -2.17 -5.47 6.45
N VAL A 27 -1.28 -5.44 5.46
CA VAL A 27 -1.34 -4.48 4.36
C VAL A 27 -1.54 -5.23 3.06
N ARG A 28 -2.56 -4.84 2.29
CA ARG A 28 -2.89 -5.42 0.99
C ARG A 28 -2.76 -4.36 -0.08
N LEU A 29 -2.19 -4.73 -1.21
CA LEU A 29 -2.27 -3.96 -2.44
C LEU A 29 -3.37 -4.59 -3.29
N VAL A 30 -4.36 -3.78 -3.65
CA VAL A 30 -5.46 -4.14 -4.54
C VAL A 30 -5.28 -3.38 -5.84
N SER A 31 -5.40 -4.08 -6.96
CA SER A 31 -5.40 -3.53 -8.33
C SER A 31 -6.52 -4.21 -9.09
N ASP A 32 -7.35 -3.43 -9.79
CA ASP A 32 -8.46 -3.98 -10.60
C ASP A 32 -9.36 -4.94 -9.77
N ASP A 33 -9.70 -4.54 -8.53
CA ASP A 33 -10.48 -5.29 -7.54
C ASP A 33 -9.88 -6.62 -7.04
N GLU A 34 -8.63 -6.93 -7.40
CA GLU A 34 -7.92 -8.13 -6.93
C GLU A 34 -6.78 -7.78 -5.95
N VAL A 35 -6.63 -8.57 -4.88
CA VAL A 35 -5.46 -8.47 -3.99
C VAL A 35 -4.23 -9.04 -4.68
N VAL A 36 -3.40 -8.16 -5.22
CA VAL A 36 -2.20 -8.55 -5.98
C VAL A 36 -0.97 -8.83 -5.12
N ASP A 37 -0.90 -8.26 -3.91
CA ASP A 37 0.14 -8.56 -2.92
C ASP A 37 -0.38 -8.30 -1.51
N GLN A 38 0.12 -9.07 -0.56
CA GLN A 38 -0.22 -8.94 0.85
C GLN A 38 1.02 -9.14 1.72
N ARG A 39 1.23 -8.22 2.66
CA ARG A 39 2.34 -8.28 3.61
C ARG A 39 1.87 -7.96 5.02
N ASN A 40 2.50 -8.63 5.98
CA ASN A 40 2.46 -8.18 7.36
C ASN A 40 3.50 -7.07 7.54
N LEU A 41 3.10 -6.01 8.21
CA LEU A 41 3.92 -4.86 8.55
C LEU A 41 3.93 -4.74 10.07
N PHE A 42 5.04 -5.16 10.66
CA PHE A 42 5.41 -4.65 11.98
C PHE A 42 5.95 -3.24 11.81
N PHE A 43 5.75 -2.35 12.79
CA PHE A 43 6.23 -0.97 12.82
C PHE A 43 7.44 -0.68 11.90
N GLY A 44 7.36 0.34 11.05
CA GLY A 44 8.42 0.66 10.08
C GLY A 44 7.89 0.78 8.65
N LYS A 45 8.51 0.06 7.72
CA LYS A 45 8.16 0.11 6.29
C LYS A 45 8.06 -1.28 5.70
N THR A 46 7.16 -1.44 4.73
CA THR A 46 7.12 -2.61 3.84
C THR A 46 6.91 -2.16 2.41
N ARG A 47 7.19 -3.05 1.46
CA ARG A 47 6.94 -2.84 0.04
C ARG A 47 6.02 -3.91 -0.50
N LEU A 48 4.97 -3.48 -1.17
CA LEU A 48 4.05 -4.33 -1.93
C LEU A 48 4.37 -4.19 -3.42
N ARG A 49 4.12 -5.24 -4.20
CA ARG A 49 4.39 -5.25 -5.64
C ARG A 49 3.19 -5.72 -6.42
N SER A 50 2.77 -4.95 -7.42
CA SER A 50 1.83 -5.45 -8.43
C SER A 50 2.61 -6.23 -9.51
N PRO A 51 2.13 -7.42 -9.93
CA PRO A 51 2.72 -8.18 -11.03
C PRO A 51 2.45 -7.55 -12.40
N ARG A 52 2.96 -8.18 -13.47
CA ARG A 52 2.63 -7.80 -14.86
C ARG A 52 1.12 -7.99 -15.12
N PRO A 53 0.48 -7.18 -16.00
CA PRO A 53 1.10 -6.27 -16.98
C PRO A 53 1.48 -4.88 -16.46
N ARG A 54 1.06 -4.50 -15.26
CA ARG A 54 1.29 -3.16 -14.69
C ARG A 54 2.17 -3.24 -13.44
N PRO A 55 3.49 -3.43 -13.59
CA PRO A 55 4.39 -3.55 -12.46
C PRO A 55 4.43 -2.24 -11.66
N ALA A 56 4.04 -2.32 -10.40
CA ALA A 56 4.04 -1.19 -9.47
C ALA A 56 4.72 -1.62 -8.18
N VAL A 57 5.46 -0.71 -7.54
CA VAL A 57 6.03 -0.94 -6.21
C VAL A 57 5.47 0.10 -5.26
N VAL A 58 4.81 -0.35 -4.20
CA VAL A 58 4.17 0.54 -3.23
C VAL A 58 4.87 0.41 -1.88
N GLU A 59 5.46 1.51 -1.40
CA GLU A 59 6.04 1.60 -0.06
C GLU A 59 4.96 2.05 0.94
N VAL A 60 4.78 1.29 2.02
CA VAL A 60 3.84 1.60 3.10
C VAL A 60 4.60 1.80 4.39
N LYS A 61 4.30 2.88 5.11
CA LYS A 61 4.94 3.20 6.41
C LYS A 61 3.94 3.17 7.55
N ALA A 62 4.22 2.35 8.55
CA ALA A 62 3.51 2.30 9.83
C ALA A 62 4.31 2.98 10.95
N GLY A 63 3.59 3.71 11.79
CA GLY A 63 4.09 4.21 13.07
C GLY A 63 3.37 3.53 14.24
N ILE A 64 3.69 3.98 15.46
CA ILE A 64 3.08 3.50 16.72
C ILE A 64 1.55 3.59 16.66
N PHE A 65 1.02 4.63 16.01
CA PHE A 65 -0.41 4.90 15.86
C PHE A 65 -1.00 4.45 14.52
N GLY A 66 -0.46 3.38 13.93
CA GLY A 66 -0.96 2.83 12.66
C GLY A 66 -0.19 3.25 11.41
N VAL A 67 -0.64 2.72 10.27
CA VAL A 67 -0.18 3.17 8.94
C VAL A 67 -0.48 4.64 8.75
N LYS A 68 0.56 5.39 8.36
CA LYS A 68 0.51 6.85 8.21
C LYS A 68 0.47 7.27 6.75
N LYS A 69 1.20 6.58 5.88
CA LYS A 69 1.43 6.98 4.49
C LYS A 69 1.71 5.75 3.62
N ALA A 70 1.26 5.82 2.37
CA ALA A 70 1.61 4.92 1.29
C ALA A 70 2.09 5.72 0.08
N TRP A 71 3.06 5.19 -0.65
CA TRP A 71 3.64 5.82 -1.84
C TRP A 71 3.85 4.80 -2.95
N LEU A 72 3.51 5.16 -4.17
CA LEU A 72 3.96 4.47 -5.37
C LEU A 72 5.40 4.92 -5.67
N LEU A 73 6.29 3.96 -5.93
CA LEU A 73 7.68 4.19 -6.30
C LEU A 73 7.82 4.06 -7.82
N GLU A 74 8.23 5.13 -8.48
CA GLU A 74 8.42 5.20 -9.93
C GLU A 74 9.82 5.70 -10.25
N GLY A 75 10.78 4.77 -10.41
CA GLY A 75 12.20 5.13 -10.49
C GLY A 75 12.60 5.95 -9.26
N ASP A 76 13.02 7.20 -9.48
CA ASP A 76 13.41 8.13 -8.41
C ASP A 76 12.24 8.93 -7.82
N ARG A 77 11.04 8.82 -8.41
CA ARG A 77 9.86 9.58 -7.98
C ARG A 77 9.03 8.79 -6.99
N LYS A 78 8.36 9.52 -6.10
CA LYS A 78 7.35 8.97 -5.18
C LYS A 78 6.03 9.70 -5.36
N VAL A 79 4.99 8.96 -5.72
CA VAL A 79 3.62 9.47 -5.82
C VAL A 79 2.87 9.06 -4.57
N ARG A 80 2.26 10.01 -3.88
CA ARG A 80 1.60 9.76 -2.59
C ARG A 80 0.16 9.29 -2.83
N PHE A 81 -0.23 8.21 -2.16
CA PHE A 81 -1.64 7.81 -2.11
C PHE A 81 -2.45 8.80 -1.27
N ILE A 82 -3.69 9.06 -1.69
CA ILE A 82 -4.64 9.86 -0.94
C ILE A 82 -5.34 8.95 0.06
N LYS A 83 -5.56 9.45 1.27
CA LYS A 83 -6.30 8.69 2.29
C LYS A 83 -7.79 8.71 1.91
N GLY A 84 -8.38 7.53 1.74
CA GLY A 84 -9.83 7.36 1.59
C GLY A 84 -10.57 7.45 2.92
#